data_AF-A0A8J8EP80-F1
#
_entry.id   AF-A0A8J8EP80-F1
#
_cell.length_a   1.000
_cell.length_b   1.000
_cell.length_c   1.000
_cell.angle_alpha   90.00
_cell.angle_beta   90.00
_cell.angle_gamma   90.00
#
_symmetry.space_group_name_H-M   'P 1'
#
loop_
_entity.id
_entity.type
_entity.pdbx_description
1 polymer ?
#
loop_
_entity_poly.entity_id
_entity_poly.type
_entity_poly.pdbx_seq_one_letter_code
_entity_poly.pdbx_strand_id
1 'polypeptide(L)'
;MDAYQSIGIRRRIKRFFRRNGRTLIFAMDHGFEHGPTDFEEHWEHVNPKIIIRKVMRAGVDGVMMLPGLARFAGDEVKPDRGLMIKLTSKTNLRPKDEQLLQSQLGYVEDAVKLGADAIAATVYWGSPQEDVMMRQFAEIASYAHDMGFPVVQFAYPRGPYINKKYGKKEDYRVVMYGARAAVESGADMIKTYWTGSKETFAKVVDAAAGVPVLLSGGAKTENPVDFLRVVYDVIEAGGAGAVVGRNIFQRENPEPLIKALIRVIHRNEEPEEAAKAEGLL
;
A
#
# COMPACT_ATOMS: atom_id res chain seq x y z
N MET A 1 -30.53 8.31 -4.24
CA MET A 1 -30.20 7.25 -5.23
C MET A 1 -28.70 7.20 -5.31
N ASP A 2 -28.11 6.00 -5.28
CA ASP A 2 -26.67 5.85 -5.52
C ASP A 2 -26.37 6.28 -6.96
N ALA A 3 -25.36 7.12 -7.13
CA ALA A 3 -24.90 7.51 -8.46
C ALA A 3 -24.23 6.31 -9.16
N TYR A 4 -24.22 6.29 -10.50
CA TYR A 4 -23.79 5.11 -11.27
C TYR A 4 -22.38 4.63 -10.91
N GLN A 5 -21.47 5.56 -10.65
CA GLN A 5 -20.09 5.29 -10.25
C GLN A 5 -19.98 4.50 -8.94
N SER A 6 -20.94 4.66 -8.01
CA SER A 6 -20.90 3.98 -6.70
C SER A 6 -20.95 2.46 -6.84
N ILE A 7 -21.62 1.93 -7.87
CA ILE A 7 -21.63 0.49 -8.16
C ILE A 7 -20.26 0.04 -8.69
N GLY A 8 -19.65 0.80 -9.58
CA GLY A 8 -18.30 0.53 -10.12
C GLY A 8 -17.28 0.41 -8.99
N ILE A 9 -17.23 1.43 -8.13
CA ILE A 9 -16.33 1.49 -6.97
C ILE A 9 -16.52 0.26 -6.08
N ARG A 10 -17.75 -0.03 -5.65
CA ARG A 10 -18.05 -1.18 -4.77
C ARG A 10 -17.72 -2.53 -5.41
N ARG A 11 -17.88 -2.68 -6.73
CA ARG A 11 -17.53 -3.93 -7.42
C ARG A 11 -16.02 -4.13 -7.50
N ARG A 12 -15.27 -3.07 -7.80
CA ARG A 12 -13.80 -3.15 -7.94
C ARG A 12 -13.09 -3.35 -6.61
N ILE A 13 -13.54 -2.69 -5.54
CA ILE A 13 -13.00 -2.90 -4.17
C ILE A 13 -13.04 -4.39 -3.78
N LYS A 14 -14.09 -5.13 -4.16
CA LYS A 14 -14.23 -6.58 -3.87
C LYS A 14 -13.17 -7.46 -4.53
N ARG A 15 -12.36 -6.93 -5.46
CA ARG A 15 -11.19 -7.64 -6.01
C ARG A 15 -10.03 -7.71 -5.03
N PHE A 16 -9.95 -6.77 -4.10
CA PHE A 16 -8.89 -6.70 -3.09
C PHE A 16 -9.32 -7.29 -1.75
N PHE A 17 -10.58 -7.11 -1.35
CA PHE A 17 -11.03 -7.53 -0.02
C PHE A 17 -11.70 -8.89 -0.03
N ARG A 18 -11.30 -9.76 0.90
CA ARG A 18 -12.03 -11.00 1.19
C ARG A 18 -13.31 -10.69 1.97
N ARG A 19 -14.13 -11.72 2.19
CA ARG A 19 -15.43 -11.61 2.90
C ARG A 19 -15.33 -10.99 4.29
N ASN A 20 -14.19 -11.12 4.95
CA ASN A 20 -13.92 -10.55 6.27
C ASN A 20 -13.49 -9.05 6.23
N GLY A 21 -13.52 -8.41 5.06
CA GLY A 21 -13.17 -7.00 4.92
C GLY A 21 -11.68 -6.71 5.05
N ARG A 22 -10.82 -7.73 4.95
CA ARG A 22 -9.36 -7.60 5.07
C ARG A 22 -8.64 -7.93 3.75
N THR A 23 -7.44 -7.39 3.55
CA THR A 23 -6.65 -7.54 2.31
C THR A 23 -5.14 -7.63 2.54
N LEU A 24 -4.46 -8.44 1.73
CA LEU A 24 -3.01 -8.41 1.57
C LEU A 24 -2.65 -8.05 0.13
N ILE A 25 -2.01 -6.90 -0.06
CA ILE A 25 -1.61 -6.39 -1.38
C ILE A 25 -0.09 -6.38 -1.49
N PHE A 26 0.45 -6.95 -2.56
CA PHE A 26 1.88 -6.86 -2.88
C PHE A 26 2.20 -5.55 -3.60
N ALA A 27 3.24 -4.83 -3.19
CA ALA A 27 3.66 -3.56 -3.79
C ALA A 27 4.96 -3.68 -4.59
N MET A 28 4.91 -3.26 -5.85
CA MET A 28 6.02 -3.31 -6.80
C MET A 28 6.20 -1.96 -7.54
N ASP A 29 6.58 -0.93 -6.80
CA ASP A 29 6.97 0.40 -7.30
C ASP A 29 8.40 0.82 -6.89
N HIS A 30 9.06 -0.01 -6.07
CA HIS A 30 10.34 0.28 -5.40
C HIS A 30 11.51 0.51 -6.37
N GLY A 31 11.53 -0.19 -7.51
CA GLY A 31 12.56 0.00 -8.54
C GLY A 31 12.61 1.43 -9.08
N PHE A 32 11.50 2.18 -9.00
CA PHE A 32 11.46 3.61 -9.31
C PHE A 32 11.69 4.46 -8.06
N GLU A 33 10.99 4.17 -6.95
CA GLU A 33 11.04 4.96 -5.71
C GLU A 33 12.43 5.01 -5.08
N HIS A 34 13.14 3.87 -5.08
CA HIS A 34 14.43 3.68 -4.42
C HIS A 34 15.57 3.35 -5.38
N GLY A 35 15.26 2.99 -6.63
CA GLY A 35 16.20 2.37 -7.55
C GLY A 35 16.20 0.84 -7.43
N PRO A 36 16.96 0.12 -8.28
CA PRO A 36 17.00 -1.33 -8.28
C PRO A 36 17.82 -1.94 -7.12
N THR A 37 18.46 -1.12 -6.28
CA THR A 37 19.31 -1.57 -5.16
C THR A 37 18.55 -2.40 -4.13
N ASP A 38 17.25 -2.13 -3.96
CA ASP A 38 16.38 -2.90 -3.08
C ASP A 38 16.29 -4.39 -3.49
N PHE A 39 16.70 -4.76 -4.71
CA PHE A 39 16.66 -6.13 -5.24
C PHE A 39 18.02 -6.85 -5.22
N GLU A 40 19.11 -6.21 -4.80
CA GLU A 40 20.47 -6.77 -4.92
C GLU A 40 20.66 -8.10 -4.19
N GLU A 41 19.99 -8.30 -3.04
CA GLU A 41 20.06 -9.56 -2.29
C GLU A 41 19.51 -10.75 -3.10
N HIS A 42 18.47 -10.51 -3.91
CA HIS A 42 17.81 -11.51 -4.76
C HIS A 42 17.45 -10.92 -6.12
N TRP A 43 18.46 -10.76 -6.97
CA TRP A 43 18.35 -10.03 -8.24
C TRP A 43 17.24 -10.52 -9.16
N GLU A 44 16.91 -11.82 -9.15
CA GLU A 44 15.81 -12.36 -9.98
C GLU A 44 14.46 -11.66 -9.72
N HIS A 45 14.24 -11.12 -8.50
CA HIS A 45 13.01 -10.43 -8.13
C HIS A 45 12.90 -9.03 -8.75
N VAL A 46 13.96 -8.49 -9.35
CA VAL A 46 13.89 -7.28 -10.19
C VAL A 46 12.99 -7.49 -11.41
N ASN A 47 12.88 -8.73 -11.89
CA ASN A 47 11.96 -9.07 -12.97
C ASN A 47 10.54 -9.20 -12.39
N PRO A 48 9.63 -8.28 -12.73
CA PRO A 48 8.29 -8.26 -12.15
C PRO A 48 7.49 -9.53 -12.47
N LYS A 49 7.70 -10.18 -13.62
CA LYS A 49 6.97 -11.41 -13.96
C LYS A 49 7.32 -12.56 -13.01
N ILE A 50 8.59 -12.67 -12.63
CA ILE A 50 9.05 -13.72 -11.70
C ILE A 50 8.41 -13.51 -10.34
N ILE A 51 8.59 -12.33 -9.74
CA ILE A 51 8.09 -12.06 -8.39
C ILE A 51 6.56 -12.04 -8.33
N ILE A 52 5.87 -11.48 -9.34
CA ILE A 52 4.40 -11.44 -9.36
C ILE A 52 3.81 -12.87 -9.43
N ARG A 53 4.40 -13.76 -10.22
CA ARG A 53 3.99 -15.18 -10.23
C ARG A 53 4.17 -15.83 -8.85
N LYS A 54 5.29 -15.60 -8.17
CA LYS A 54 5.53 -16.14 -6.81
C LYS A 54 4.44 -15.65 -5.83
N VAL A 55 4.18 -14.35 -5.76
CA VAL A 55 3.17 -13.81 -4.82
C VAL A 55 1.73 -14.23 -5.18
N MET A 56 1.42 -14.37 -6.47
CA MET A 56 0.11 -14.85 -6.96
C MET A 56 -0.14 -16.34 -6.66
N ARG A 57 0.92 -17.16 -6.64
CA ARG A 57 0.84 -18.55 -6.18
C ARG A 57 0.65 -18.63 -4.67
N ALA A 58 1.34 -17.78 -3.91
CA ALA A 58 1.20 -17.73 -2.46
C ALA A 58 -0.16 -17.18 -1.99
N GLY A 59 -0.85 -16.42 -2.84
CA GLY A 59 -2.27 -16.10 -2.66
C GLY A 59 -2.56 -14.71 -2.12
N VAL A 60 -1.72 -13.71 -2.43
CA VAL A 60 -2.06 -12.29 -2.19
C VAL A 60 -3.39 -11.92 -2.86
N ASP A 61 -4.08 -10.93 -2.32
CA ASP A 61 -5.40 -10.50 -2.81
C ASP A 61 -5.30 -9.49 -3.95
N GLY A 62 -4.17 -8.78 -4.05
CA GLY A 62 -3.92 -7.88 -5.15
C GLY A 62 -2.46 -7.49 -5.29
N VAL A 63 -2.16 -6.79 -6.37
CA VAL A 63 -0.83 -6.25 -6.67
C VAL A 63 -0.97 -4.77 -7.03
N MET A 64 -0.05 -3.97 -6.51
CA MET A 64 0.11 -2.56 -6.85
C MET A 64 1.39 -2.35 -7.65
N MET A 65 1.29 -1.64 -8.78
CA MET A 65 2.41 -1.32 -9.66
C MET A 65 2.32 0.11 -10.20
N LEU A 66 3.42 0.62 -10.74
CA LEU A 66 3.42 1.79 -11.62
C LEU A 66 2.96 1.41 -13.05
N PRO A 67 2.38 2.34 -13.83
CA PRO A 67 1.84 2.06 -15.17
C PRO A 67 2.83 1.34 -16.10
N GLY A 68 4.09 1.77 -16.11
CA GLY A 68 5.12 1.18 -16.97
C GLY A 68 5.41 -0.28 -16.67
N LEU A 69 5.38 -0.67 -15.38
CA LEU A 69 5.62 -2.05 -14.96
C LEU A 69 4.38 -2.92 -15.20
N ALA A 70 3.19 -2.36 -14.97
CA ALA A 70 1.93 -3.00 -15.27
C ALA A 70 1.77 -3.32 -16.77
N ARG A 71 2.26 -2.46 -17.66
CA ARG A 71 2.30 -2.77 -19.10
C ARG A 71 3.11 -4.03 -19.43
N PHE A 72 4.11 -4.36 -18.61
CA PHE A 72 4.98 -5.51 -18.84
C PHE A 72 4.52 -6.78 -18.12
N ALA A 73 3.95 -6.66 -16.91
CA ALA A 73 3.64 -7.80 -16.04
C ALA A 73 2.21 -7.81 -15.49
N GLY A 74 1.33 -6.92 -15.97
CA GLY A 74 -0.09 -6.86 -15.56
C GLY A 74 -0.83 -8.16 -15.77
N ASP A 75 -0.57 -8.86 -16.88
CA ASP A 75 -1.21 -10.14 -17.22
C ASP A 75 -0.84 -11.29 -16.26
N GLU A 76 0.17 -11.11 -15.41
CA GLU A 76 0.53 -12.09 -14.37
C GLU A 76 -0.40 -11.98 -13.15
N VAL A 77 -1.17 -10.88 -13.02
CA VAL A 77 -2.19 -10.72 -11.98
C VAL A 77 -3.45 -11.46 -12.41
N LYS A 78 -3.91 -12.40 -11.59
CA LYS A 78 -5.07 -13.23 -11.91
C LYS A 78 -6.34 -12.37 -12.01
N PRO A 79 -7.29 -12.67 -12.93
CA PRO A 79 -8.52 -11.90 -13.09
C PRO A 79 -9.45 -11.86 -11.86
N ASP A 80 -9.23 -12.73 -10.88
CA ASP A 80 -9.95 -12.79 -9.60
C ASP A 80 -9.19 -12.11 -8.45
N ARG A 81 -8.14 -11.35 -8.76
CA ARG A 81 -7.33 -10.54 -7.83
C ARG A 81 -7.31 -9.09 -8.28
N GLY A 82 -7.10 -8.18 -7.33
CA GLY A 82 -7.11 -6.74 -7.61
C GLY A 82 -5.81 -6.26 -8.25
N LEU A 83 -5.92 -5.49 -9.33
CA LEU A 83 -4.81 -4.74 -9.90
C LEU A 83 -4.91 -3.26 -9.53
N MET A 84 -3.92 -2.73 -8.80
CA MET A 84 -3.84 -1.32 -8.42
C MET A 84 -2.75 -0.61 -9.21
N ILE A 85 -3.08 0.51 -9.84
CA ILE A 85 -2.11 1.31 -10.58
C ILE A 85 -1.83 2.60 -9.82
N LYS A 86 -0.58 2.76 -9.37
CA LYS A 86 -0.13 3.97 -8.70
C LYS A 86 0.38 4.97 -9.74
N LEU A 87 -0.29 6.11 -9.84
CA LEU A 87 -0.03 7.13 -10.85
C LEU A 87 1.03 8.15 -10.45
N THR A 88 1.59 8.06 -9.24
CA THR A 88 2.64 8.98 -8.79
C THR A 88 3.88 8.23 -8.31
N SER A 89 5.05 8.83 -8.48
CA SER A 89 6.30 8.32 -7.91
C SER A 89 7.38 9.40 -7.89
N LYS A 90 8.54 9.08 -7.32
CA LYS A 90 9.76 9.89 -7.43
C LYS A 90 10.98 8.99 -7.53
N THR A 91 12.12 9.52 -7.91
CA THR A 91 13.40 8.79 -7.78
C THR A 91 14.17 9.30 -6.55
N ASN A 92 15.06 8.45 -6.01
CA ASN A 92 16.07 8.87 -5.04
C ASN A 92 17.29 9.54 -5.69
N LEU A 93 17.30 9.74 -7.01
CA LEU A 93 18.36 10.43 -7.75
C LEU A 93 18.27 11.95 -7.63
N ARG A 94 17.11 12.49 -7.23
CA ARG A 94 16.93 13.93 -7.01
C ARG A 94 17.73 14.41 -5.81
N PRO A 95 18.12 15.71 -5.74
CA PRO A 95 18.65 16.32 -4.54
C PRO A 95 17.76 16.02 -3.31
N LYS A 96 18.37 15.81 -2.15
CA LYS A 96 17.67 15.28 -0.95
C LYS A 96 16.51 16.18 -0.50
N ASP A 97 16.68 17.49 -0.61
CA ASP A 97 15.69 18.53 -0.32
C ASP A 97 14.54 18.57 -1.34
N GLU A 98 14.75 18.06 -2.55
CA GLU A 98 13.73 17.95 -3.60
C GLU A 98 13.00 16.60 -3.63
N GLN A 99 13.42 15.62 -2.82
CA GLN A 99 12.79 14.29 -2.77
C GLN A 99 11.44 14.28 -2.03
N LEU A 100 10.97 15.41 -1.49
CA LEU A 100 9.67 15.52 -0.82
C LEU A 100 8.53 15.86 -1.80
N LEU A 101 8.67 15.51 -3.08
CA LEU A 101 7.64 15.65 -4.11
C LEU A 101 7.43 14.33 -4.84
N GLN A 102 6.17 14.00 -5.11
CA GLN A 102 5.76 12.89 -5.96
C GLN A 102 5.27 13.45 -7.30
N SER A 103 5.82 12.96 -8.40
CA SER A 103 5.45 13.37 -9.74
C SER A 103 4.44 12.40 -10.33
N GLN A 104 3.52 12.91 -11.13
CA GLN A 104 2.58 12.08 -11.89
C GLN A 104 3.29 11.36 -13.04
N LEU A 105 3.02 10.06 -13.18
CA LEU A 105 3.64 9.15 -14.17
C LEU A 105 2.63 8.66 -15.23
N GLY A 106 1.35 8.93 -15.06
CA GLY A 106 0.29 8.53 -15.98
C GLY A 106 -1.06 9.10 -15.57
N TYR A 107 -2.09 8.76 -16.32
CA TYR A 107 -3.45 9.23 -16.10
C TYR A 107 -4.40 8.09 -15.74
N VAL A 108 -5.60 8.43 -15.28
CA VAL A 108 -6.66 7.45 -14.93
C VAL A 108 -7.00 6.59 -16.13
N GLU A 109 -7.04 7.14 -17.34
CA GLU A 109 -7.30 6.39 -18.57
C GLU A 109 -6.25 5.31 -18.85
N ASP A 110 -5.00 5.55 -18.46
CA ASP A 110 -3.94 4.55 -18.62
C ASP A 110 -4.18 3.38 -17.65
N ALA A 111 -4.59 3.67 -16.41
CA ALA A 111 -5.00 2.65 -15.46
C ALA A 111 -6.22 1.86 -15.96
N VAL A 112 -7.21 2.54 -16.57
CA VAL A 112 -8.38 1.90 -17.20
C VAL A 112 -7.95 0.94 -18.32
N LYS A 113 -7.09 1.40 -19.24
CA LYS A 113 -6.57 0.58 -20.35
C LYS A 113 -5.77 -0.63 -19.86
N LEU A 114 -5.08 -0.50 -18.74
CA LEU A 114 -4.34 -1.58 -18.08
C LEU A 114 -5.25 -2.57 -17.32
N GLY A 115 -6.56 -2.35 -17.29
CA GLY A 115 -7.50 -3.23 -16.59
C GLY A 115 -7.46 -3.09 -15.08
N ALA A 116 -7.09 -1.92 -14.55
CA ALA A 116 -7.02 -1.69 -13.11
C ALA A 116 -8.38 -1.90 -12.41
N ASP A 117 -8.31 -2.16 -11.11
CA ASP A 117 -9.41 -2.17 -10.17
C ASP A 117 -9.32 -1.03 -9.16
N ALA A 118 -8.14 -0.47 -8.94
CA ALA A 118 -7.96 0.69 -8.08
C ALA A 118 -6.84 1.60 -8.61
N ILE A 119 -6.93 2.88 -8.26
CA ILE A 119 -5.94 3.89 -8.61
C ILE A 119 -5.28 4.37 -7.33
N ALA A 120 -3.97 4.57 -7.33
CA ALA A 120 -3.26 5.06 -6.17
C ALA A 120 -2.44 6.31 -6.48
N ALA A 121 -2.31 7.19 -5.50
CA ALA A 121 -1.43 8.34 -5.56
C ALA A 121 -0.89 8.64 -4.16
N THR A 122 0.33 9.19 -4.10
CA THR A 122 0.99 9.52 -2.84
C THR A 122 0.80 10.98 -2.50
N VAL A 123 0.51 11.26 -1.23
CA VAL A 123 0.60 12.59 -0.65
C VAL A 123 1.58 12.54 0.52
N TYR A 124 2.61 13.38 0.47
CA TYR A 124 3.52 13.57 1.59
C TYR A 124 3.02 14.72 2.48
N TRP A 125 2.25 14.39 3.51
CA TRP A 125 1.75 15.35 4.49
C TRP A 125 2.92 15.96 5.29
N GLY A 126 2.98 17.28 5.38
CA GLY A 126 4.07 18.07 5.95
C GLY A 126 5.19 18.42 4.97
N SER A 127 5.09 18.02 3.71
CA SER A 127 6.07 18.37 2.68
C SER A 127 5.98 19.86 2.32
N PRO A 128 7.10 20.53 1.98
CA PRO A 128 7.07 21.85 1.34
C PRO A 128 6.36 21.89 -0.03
N GLN A 129 5.97 20.73 -0.58
CA GLN A 129 5.27 20.56 -1.85
C GLN A 129 3.90 19.91 -1.67
N GLU A 130 3.37 19.91 -0.44
CA GLU A 130 2.10 19.29 -0.09
C GLU A 130 0.94 19.80 -0.96
N ASP A 131 0.88 21.10 -1.22
CA ASP A 131 -0.14 21.74 -2.04
C ASP A 131 -0.15 21.21 -3.49
N VAL A 132 1.02 20.98 -4.07
CA VAL A 132 1.19 20.39 -5.41
C VAL A 132 0.65 18.96 -5.42
N MET A 133 1.06 18.12 -4.46
CA MET A 133 0.60 16.73 -4.39
C MET A 133 -0.89 16.63 -4.04
N MET A 134 -1.42 17.55 -3.23
CA MET A 134 -2.83 17.61 -2.90
C MET A 134 -3.67 17.95 -4.14
N ARG A 135 -3.24 18.93 -4.95
CA ARG A 135 -3.91 19.26 -6.22
C ARG A 135 -3.90 18.05 -7.17
N GLN A 136 -2.75 17.40 -7.35
CA GLN A 136 -2.64 16.19 -8.16
C GLN A 136 -3.56 15.07 -7.66
N PHE A 137 -3.60 14.83 -6.35
CA PHE A 137 -4.49 13.83 -5.77
C PHE A 137 -5.96 14.17 -6.03
N ALA A 138 -6.38 15.42 -5.83
CA ALA A 138 -7.75 15.86 -6.05
C ALA A 138 -8.20 15.67 -7.51
N GLU A 139 -7.33 16.00 -8.47
CA GLU A 139 -7.61 15.79 -9.91
C GLU A 139 -7.74 14.30 -10.25
N ILE A 140 -6.81 13.47 -9.76
CA ILE A 140 -6.85 12.02 -9.96
C ILE A 140 -8.10 11.42 -9.31
N ALA A 141 -8.40 11.79 -8.06
CA ALA A 141 -9.54 11.27 -7.31
C ALA A 141 -10.86 11.63 -7.97
N SER A 142 -11.06 12.91 -8.30
CA SER A 142 -12.27 13.39 -8.96
C SER A 142 -12.56 12.60 -10.24
N TYR A 143 -11.55 12.41 -11.09
CA TYR A 143 -11.75 11.76 -12.38
C TYR A 143 -11.84 10.23 -12.26
N ALA A 144 -11.08 9.61 -11.35
CA ALA A 144 -11.22 8.18 -11.05
C ALA A 144 -12.62 7.86 -10.52
N HIS A 145 -13.17 8.69 -9.63
CA HIS A 145 -14.53 8.54 -9.12
C HIS A 145 -15.57 8.69 -10.21
N ASP A 146 -15.44 9.65 -11.12
CA ASP A 146 -16.34 9.79 -12.27
C ASP A 146 -16.35 8.52 -13.14
N MET A 147 -15.17 7.91 -13.30
CA MET A 147 -14.99 6.64 -14.02
C MET A 147 -15.37 5.39 -13.20
N GLY A 148 -15.82 5.54 -11.95
CA GLY A 148 -16.21 4.43 -11.08
C GLY A 148 -15.05 3.59 -10.55
N PHE A 149 -13.90 4.20 -10.29
CA PHE A 149 -12.72 3.57 -9.69
C PHE A 149 -12.50 4.04 -8.25
N PRO A 150 -12.21 3.14 -7.31
CA PRO A 150 -11.74 3.52 -5.99
C PRO A 150 -10.32 4.10 -6.06
N VAL A 151 -10.04 5.08 -5.20
CA VAL A 151 -8.73 5.73 -5.08
C VAL A 151 -8.09 5.48 -3.73
N VAL A 152 -6.80 5.15 -3.76
CA VAL A 152 -5.96 4.89 -2.59
C VAL A 152 -5.00 6.03 -2.39
N GLN A 153 -5.06 6.70 -1.24
CA GLN A 153 -4.02 7.65 -0.88
C GLN A 153 -2.92 6.96 -0.09
N PHE A 154 -1.69 7.07 -0.57
CA PHE A 154 -0.52 6.74 0.22
C PHE A 154 -0.22 7.97 1.09
N ALA A 155 -0.88 8.03 2.24
CA ALA A 155 -0.90 9.16 3.16
C ALA A 155 0.30 9.08 4.11
N TYR A 156 1.42 9.67 3.70
CA TYR A 156 2.68 9.56 4.43
C TYR A 156 3.10 10.90 5.02
N PRO A 157 3.18 11.03 6.36
CA PRO A 157 3.81 12.17 6.97
C PRO A 157 5.30 12.24 6.61
N ARG A 158 5.73 13.26 5.85
CA ARG A 158 7.14 13.52 5.51
C ARG A 158 7.36 15.02 5.33
N GLY A 159 8.24 15.58 6.14
CA GLY A 159 8.54 17.01 6.09
C GLY A 159 9.57 17.45 7.12
N PRO A 160 10.24 18.59 6.89
CA PRO A 160 11.24 19.12 7.83
C PRO A 160 10.63 19.44 9.19
N TYR A 161 9.39 19.94 9.23
CA TYR A 161 8.69 20.25 10.48
C TYR A 161 8.36 19.01 11.30
N ILE A 162 8.00 17.89 10.65
CA ILE A 162 7.65 16.65 11.33
C ILE A 162 8.84 16.12 12.13
N ASN A 163 10.01 16.04 11.48
CA ASN A 163 11.23 15.58 12.14
C ASN A 163 11.61 16.51 13.31
N LYS A 164 11.49 17.83 13.12
CA LYS A 164 11.84 18.81 14.16
C LYS A 164 10.90 18.78 15.37
N LYS A 165 9.59 18.64 15.17
CA LYS A 165 8.59 18.75 16.25
C LYS A 165 8.18 17.40 16.87
N TYR A 166 8.08 16.36 16.05
CA TYR A 166 7.57 15.04 16.47
C TYR A 166 8.68 13.98 16.52
N GLY A 167 9.89 14.30 16.05
CA GLY A 167 11.07 13.43 16.09
C GLY A 167 11.09 12.35 15.00
N LYS A 168 9.95 11.78 14.65
CA LYS A 168 9.82 10.72 13.63
C LYS A 168 8.51 10.79 12.86
N LYS A 169 8.52 10.27 11.63
CA LYS A 169 7.35 10.21 10.74
C LYS A 169 6.30 9.19 11.18
N GLU A 170 6.69 8.25 12.03
CA GLU A 170 5.84 7.22 12.63
C GLU A 170 5.16 7.68 13.93
N ASP A 171 5.33 8.94 14.36
CA ASP A 171 4.60 9.46 15.52
C ASP A 171 3.09 9.43 15.22
N TYR A 172 2.31 8.81 16.10
CA TYR A 172 0.90 8.56 15.85
C TYR A 172 0.09 9.82 15.59
N ARG A 173 0.49 10.98 16.14
CA ARG A 173 -0.25 12.24 15.96
C ARG A 173 -0.19 12.72 14.51
N VAL A 174 0.96 12.56 13.85
CA VAL A 174 1.10 12.96 12.45
C VAL A 174 0.55 11.91 11.50
N VAL A 175 0.65 10.62 11.83
CA VAL A 175 0.04 9.54 11.06
C VAL A 175 -1.49 9.62 11.10
N MET A 176 -2.07 9.83 12.29
CA MET A 176 -3.50 10.05 12.50
C MET A 176 -4.00 11.26 11.71
N TYR A 177 -3.24 12.37 11.74
CA TYR A 177 -3.63 13.56 10.97
C TYR A 177 -3.57 13.32 9.47
N GLY A 178 -2.50 12.68 8.96
CA GLY A 178 -2.40 12.32 7.55
C GLY A 178 -3.52 11.36 7.09
N ALA A 179 -3.92 10.40 7.92
CA ALA A 179 -5.03 9.51 7.63
C ALA A 179 -6.36 10.28 7.55
N ARG A 180 -6.63 11.18 8.51
CA ARG A 180 -7.83 12.03 8.46
C ARG A 180 -7.84 12.94 7.22
N ALA A 181 -6.70 13.54 6.88
CA ALA A 181 -6.58 14.37 5.68
C ALA A 181 -6.82 13.56 4.40
N ALA A 182 -6.42 12.29 4.37
CA ALA A 182 -6.73 11.37 3.26
C ALA A 182 -8.24 11.14 3.10
N VAL A 183 -8.97 10.95 4.22
CA VAL A 183 -10.44 10.83 4.19
C VAL A 183 -11.08 12.09 3.62
N GLU A 184 -10.71 13.25 4.16
CA GLU A 184 -11.32 14.53 3.75
C GLU A 184 -10.96 14.95 2.31
N SER A 185 -9.84 14.45 1.78
CA SER A 185 -9.46 14.63 0.38
C SER A 185 -10.08 13.60 -0.58
N GLY A 186 -10.89 12.65 -0.07
CA GLY A 186 -11.68 11.74 -0.90
C GLY A 186 -11.05 10.36 -1.15
N ALA A 187 -10.16 9.87 -0.27
CA ALA A 187 -9.62 8.52 -0.40
C ALA A 187 -10.67 7.44 -0.05
N ASP A 188 -10.75 6.38 -0.87
CA ASP A 188 -11.54 5.17 -0.58
C ASP A 188 -10.75 4.12 0.22
N MET A 189 -9.42 4.22 0.20
CA MET A 189 -8.51 3.42 1.03
C MET A 189 -7.28 4.25 1.39
N ILE A 190 -6.69 3.98 2.55
CA ILE A 190 -5.54 4.74 3.07
C ILE A 190 -4.38 3.77 3.30
N LYS A 191 -3.21 4.06 2.75
CA LYS A 191 -1.96 3.37 3.10
C LYS A 191 -1.09 4.29 3.94
N THR A 192 -0.70 3.85 5.15
CA THR A 192 0.09 4.69 6.07
C THR A 192 1.06 3.89 6.95
N TYR A 193 1.77 4.56 7.86
CA TYR A 193 2.81 3.94 8.70
C TYR A 193 2.26 3.24 9.94
N TRP A 194 2.97 2.20 10.39
CA TRP A 194 2.80 1.67 11.74
C TRP A 194 3.21 2.73 12.78
N THR A 195 2.41 2.88 13.84
CA THR A 195 2.61 3.91 14.88
C THR A 195 3.30 3.37 16.14
N GLY A 196 3.75 2.11 16.10
CA GLY A 196 4.56 1.48 17.15
C GLY A 196 3.78 0.65 18.18
N SER A 197 2.45 0.72 18.21
CA SER A 197 1.61 -0.06 19.14
C SER A 197 0.17 -0.14 18.62
N LYS A 198 -0.55 -1.20 19.01
CA LYS A 198 -1.98 -1.39 18.70
C LYS A 198 -2.82 -0.19 19.12
N GLU A 199 -2.59 0.35 20.32
CA GLU A 199 -3.37 1.44 20.90
C GLU A 199 -3.22 2.75 20.12
N THR A 200 -2.00 3.04 19.66
CA THR A 200 -1.77 4.26 18.86
C THR A 200 -2.26 4.12 17.43
N PHE A 201 -2.24 2.91 16.87
CA PHE A 201 -2.73 2.66 15.51
C PHE A 201 -4.27 2.65 15.47
N ALA A 202 -4.92 2.16 16.53
CA ALA A 202 -6.38 2.24 16.67
C ALA A 202 -6.89 3.68 16.55
N LYS A 203 -6.18 4.66 17.12
CA LYS A 203 -6.51 6.09 16.94
C LYS A 203 -6.44 6.54 15.48
N VAL A 204 -5.53 5.98 14.68
CA VAL A 204 -5.44 6.26 13.24
C VAL A 204 -6.64 5.67 12.51
N VAL A 205 -7.04 4.45 12.86
CA VAL A 205 -8.23 3.77 12.32
C VAL A 205 -9.51 4.55 12.66
N ASP A 206 -9.68 4.98 13.91
CA ASP A 206 -10.82 5.81 14.33
C ASP A 206 -10.88 7.12 13.54
N ALA A 207 -9.74 7.79 13.36
CA ALA A 207 -9.64 9.03 12.60
C ALA A 207 -9.93 8.84 11.10
N ALA A 208 -9.83 7.61 10.58
CA ALA A 208 -10.15 7.28 9.20
C ALA A 208 -11.66 7.13 8.93
N ALA A 209 -12.53 7.26 9.95
CA ALA A 209 -13.98 7.37 9.81
C ALA A 209 -14.63 6.27 8.93
N GLY A 210 -14.13 5.04 9.04
CA GLY A 210 -14.62 3.87 8.29
C GLY A 210 -13.95 3.64 6.92
N VAL A 211 -13.06 4.54 6.48
CA VAL A 211 -12.21 4.29 5.31
C VAL A 211 -11.14 3.25 5.68
N PRO A 212 -10.99 2.14 4.92
CA PRO A 212 -10.00 1.10 5.20
C PRO A 212 -8.58 1.62 5.31
N VAL A 213 -7.94 1.39 6.46
CA VAL A 213 -6.52 1.73 6.71
C VAL A 213 -5.65 0.50 6.52
N LEU A 214 -4.64 0.62 5.66
CA LEU A 214 -3.71 -0.43 5.29
C LEU A 214 -2.29 -0.07 5.76
N LEU A 215 -1.64 -1.02 6.41
CA LEU A 215 -0.25 -0.89 6.83
C LEU A 215 0.68 -0.83 5.60
N SER A 216 1.58 0.16 5.59
CA SER A 216 2.77 0.11 4.74
C SER A 216 3.81 -0.84 5.33
N GLY A 217 4.15 -1.91 4.60
CA GLY A 217 4.99 -3.01 5.10
C GLY A 217 6.45 -2.69 5.45
N GLY A 218 6.90 -1.43 5.39
CA GLY A 218 8.21 -1.02 5.93
C GLY A 218 9.44 -1.58 5.21
N ALA A 219 10.57 -1.62 5.92
CA ALA A 219 11.79 -2.31 5.48
C ALA A 219 11.70 -3.80 5.86
N LYS A 220 12.45 -4.66 5.17
CA LYS A 220 12.55 -6.08 5.55
C LYS A 220 12.96 -6.21 7.02
N THR A 221 12.22 -7.00 7.77
CA THR A 221 12.63 -7.41 9.12
C THR A 221 13.52 -8.64 9.03
N GLU A 222 14.54 -8.70 9.89
CA GLU A 222 15.40 -9.89 10.01
C GLU A 222 14.57 -11.10 10.41
N ASN A 223 13.83 -10.99 11.52
CA ASN A 223 12.90 -12.02 11.96
C ASN A 223 11.52 -11.84 11.29
N PRO A 224 11.03 -12.83 10.51
CA PRO A 224 9.68 -12.79 9.93
C PRO A 224 8.57 -12.64 10.99
N VAL A 225 8.75 -13.23 12.17
CA VAL A 225 7.75 -13.22 13.25
C VAL A 225 7.50 -11.80 13.75
N ASP A 226 8.53 -10.96 13.81
CA ASP A 226 8.37 -9.56 14.24
C ASP A 226 7.47 -8.78 13.27
N PHE A 227 7.58 -9.04 11.97
CA PHE A 227 6.68 -8.44 10.99
C PHE A 227 5.26 -9.02 11.10
N LEU A 228 5.12 -10.32 11.35
CA LEU A 228 3.81 -10.94 11.59
C LEU A 228 3.12 -10.35 12.83
N ARG A 229 3.85 -10.08 13.92
CA ARG A 229 3.34 -9.40 15.13
C ARG A 229 2.84 -7.99 14.82
N VAL A 230 3.59 -7.20 14.07
CA VAL A 230 3.14 -5.85 13.64
C VAL A 230 1.85 -5.94 12.82
N VAL A 231 1.76 -6.89 11.89
CA VAL A 231 0.55 -7.07 11.07
C VAL A 231 -0.63 -7.55 11.92
N TYR A 232 -0.41 -8.45 12.87
CA TYR A 232 -1.43 -8.89 13.82
C TYR A 232 -1.96 -7.72 14.64
N ASP A 233 -1.08 -6.89 15.22
CA ASP A 233 -1.49 -5.72 15.99
C ASP A 233 -2.26 -4.69 15.15
N VAL A 234 -1.91 -4.52 13.87
CA VAL A 234 -2.66 -3.67 12.93
C VAL A 234 -4.07 -4.19 12.74
N ILE A 235 -4.23 -5.50 12.59
CA ILE A 235 -5.54 -6.14 12.41
C ILE A 235 -6.37 -6.01 13.69
N GLU A 236 -5.77 -6.26 14.84
CA GLU A 236 -6.41 -6.11 16.16
C GLU A 236 -6.78 -4.65 16.48
N ALA A 237 -6.03 -3.68 15.93
CA ALA A 237 -6.37 -2.25 16.01
C ALA A 237 -7.53 -1.83 15.08
N GLY A 238 -8.10 -2.75 14.30
CA GLY A 238 -9.15 -2.47 13.32
C GLY A 238 -8.65 -2.09 11.93
N GLY A 239 -7.34 -2.23 11.67
CA GLY A 239 -6.77 -2.06 10.34
C GLY A 239 -7.32 -3.08 9.35
N ALA A 240 -7.43 -2.69 8.09
CA ALA A 240 -8.03 -3.50 7.03
C ALA A 240 -7.01 -4.41 6.32
N GLY A 241 -5.75 -4.42 6.76
CA GLY A 241 -4.70 -5.27 6.21
C GLY A 241 -3.42 -4.50 5.87
N ALA A 242 -2.71 -4.95 4.84
CA ALA A 242 -1.37 -4.44 4.54
C ALA A 242 -1.07 -4.38 3.05
N VAL A 243 -0.26 -3.38 2.67
CA VAL A 243 0.37 -3.24 1.35
C VAL A 243 1.88 -3.39 1.52
N VAL A 244 2.42 -4.53 1.12
CA VAL A 244 3.77 -4.99 1.49
C VAL A 244 4.66 -5.14 0.25
N GLY A 245 5.86 -4.55 0.30
CA GLY A 245 6.88 -4.65 -0.75
C GLY A 245 8.13 -5.35 -0.24
N ARG A 246 9.07 -4.58 0.30
CA ARG A 246 10.41 -5.04 0.72
C ARG A 246 10.41 -6.29 1.61
N ASN A 247 9.51 -6.38 2.59
CA ASN A 247 9.38 -7.57 3.44
C ASN A 247 9.10 -8.87 2.67
N ILE A 248 8.57 -8.78 1.45
CA ILE A 248 8.29 -9.90 0.56
C ILE A 248 9.45 -10.09 -0.43
N PHE A 249 9.70 -9.13 -1.32
CA PHE A 249 10.61 -9.37 -2.46
C PHE A 249 12.11 -9.43 -2.09
N GLN A 250 12.50 -8.98 -0.89
CA GLN A 250 13.87 -9.10 -0.38
C GLN A 250 14.14 -10.44 0.31
N ARG A 251 13.21 -11.41 0.23
CA ARG A 251 13.42 -12.77 0.75
C ARG A 251 13.60 -13.73 -0.42
N GLU A 252 14.52 -14.68 -0.28
CA GLU A 252 14.81 -15.68 -1.31
C GLU A 252 13.55 -16.43 -1.73
N ASN A 253 12.82 -16.96 -0.73
CA ASN A 253 11.50 -17.52 -0.90
C ASN A 253 10.45 -16.68 -0.15
N PRO A 254 9.67 -15.84 -0.86
CA PRO A 254 8.63 -15.03 -0.22
C PRO A 254 7.37 -15.81 0.17
N GLU A 255 7.15 -17.02 -0.37
CA GLU A 255 5.86 -17.71 -0.25
C GLU A 255 5.48 -18.07 1.19
N PRO A 256 6.40 -18.61 2.04
CA PRO A 256 6.09 -18.89 3.45
C PRO A 256 5.59 -17.67 4.22
N LEU A 257 6.27 -16.52 4.08
CA LEU A 257 5.85 -15.29 4.75
C LEU A 257 4.48 -14.82 4.25
N ILE A 258 4.22 -14.88 2.94
CA ILE A 258 2.92 -14.48 2.40
C ILE A 258 1.80 -15.35 2.97
N LYS A 259 2.00 -16.67 3.05
CA LYS A 259 1.00 -17.59 3.61
C LYS A 259 0.78 -17.33 5.11
N ALA A 260 1.84 -17.05 5.86
CA ALA A 260 1.73 -16.68 7.27
C ALA A 260 1.00 -15.34 7.44
N LEU A 261 1.28 -14.34 6.60
CA LEU A 261 0.54 -13.08 6.57
C LEU A 261 -0.95 -13.29 6.25
N ILE A 262 -1.27 -14.17 5.30
CA ILE A 262 -2.66 -14.52 4.96
C ILE A 262 -3.39 -15.14 6.17
N ARG A 263 -2.71 -15.97 6.95
CA ARG A 263 -3.27 -16.53 8.20
C ARG A 263 -3.53 -15.45 9.24
N VAL A 264 -2.53 -14.63 9.53
CA VAL A 264 -2.67 -13.50 10.47
C VAL A 264 -3.80 -12.57 10.02
N ILE A 265 -3.76 -12.09 8.77
CA ILE A 265 -4.71 -11.11 8.25
C ILE A 265 -6.11 -11.71 8.19
N HIS A 266 -6.30 -12.88 7.56
CA HIS A 266 -7.65 -13.35 7.27
C HIS A 266 -8.24 -14.31 8.30
N ARG A 267 -7.42 -14.91 9.16
CA ARG A 267 -7.85 -15.88 10.17
C ARG A 267 -7.60 -15.40 11.59
N ASN A 268 -6.94 -14.25 11.79
CA ASN A 268 -6.57 -13.76 13.10
C ASN A 268 -5.70 -14.77 13.89
N GLU A 269 -4.92 -15.57 13.16
CA GLU A 269 -4.04 -16.59 13.74
C GLU A 269 -2.85 -15.90 14.42
N GLU A 270 -2.41 -16.41 15.57
CA GLU A 270 -1.29 -15.83 16.32
C GLU A 270 0.01 -15.87 15.49
N PRO A 271 0.88 -14.84 15.57
CA PRO A 271 2.06 -14.73 14.72
C PRO A 271 2.99 -15.95 14.73
N GLU A 272 3.24 -16.52 15.91
CA GLU A 272 4.11 -17.67 16.10
C GLU A 272 3.48 -18.95 15.53
N GLU A 273 2.17 -19.12 15.66
CA GLU A 273 1.43 -20.26 15.11
C GLU A 273 1.42 -20.20 13.59
N ALA A 274 1.12 -19.02 13.03
CA ALA A 274 1.15 -18.79 11.60
C ALA A 274 2.56 -18.98 11.02
N ALA A 275 3.60 -18.54 11.73
CA ALA A 275 4.98 -18.73 11.34
C ALA A 275 5.39 -20.21 11.36
N LYS A 276 5.07 -20.93 12.43
CA LYS A 276 5.34 -22.37 12.56
C LYS A 276 4.61 -23.18 11.49
N ALA A 277 3.35 -22.85 11.20
CA ALA A 277 2.55 -23.54 10.19
C ALA A 277 3.12 -23.44 8.77
N GLU A 278 3.89 -22.38 8.50
CA GLU A 278 4.49 -22.11 7.19
C GLU A 278 6.01 -22.31 7.17
N GLY A 279 6.61 -22.86 8.24
CA GLY A 279 8.03 -23.21 8.31
C GLY A 279 8.97 -22.01 8.42
N LEU A 280 8.54 -20.92 9.07
CA LEU A 280 9.37 -19.75 9.38
C LEU A 280 10.02 -19.82 10.76
N LEU A 281 9.67 -20.85 11.54
CA LEU A 281 10.17 -21.19 12.88
C LEU A 281 10.54 -22.66 12.96
#